data_AF-A0A9D1HUX7-F1
#
_entry.id   AF-A0A9D1HUX7-F1
#
_cell.length_a   1.000
_cell.length_b   1.000
_cell.length_c   1.000
_cell.angle_alpha   90.00
_cell.angle_beta   90.00
_cell.angle_gamma   90.00
#
_symmetry.space_group_name_H-M   'P 1'
#
loop_
_entity.id
_entity.type
_entity.pdbx_description
1 polymer ?
#
loop_
_entity_poly.entity_id
_entity_poly.type
_entity_poly.pdbx_seq_one_letter_code
_entity_poly.pdbx_strand_id
1 'polypeptide(L)'
;MSYKVAEVAKMMGVLPSTLRYYDQEGLLPNIKRVNGIRVFEDEDFKWLRVLNCLKNTNMPIKKIKRYVDLAQEGDATLKERQQLIQEQKQNILDQIKQFQYYLQEIEYKEWYYKEAIKAGSEKAIYDLIPDIATFEIDKIPNEE
;
A
#
# COMPACT_ATOMS: atom_id res chain seq x y z
N MET A 1 -5.30 8.52 -25.89
CA MET A 1 -6.17 7.34 -26.13
C MET A 1 -7.35 7.38 -25.16
N SER A 2 -8.44 6.64 -25.44
CA SER A 2 -9.61 6.57 -24.56
C SER A 2 -9.79 5.16 -24.00
N TYR A 3 -10.04 5.03 -22.69
CA TYR A 3 -10.14 3.77 -21.97
C TYR A 3 -11.48 3.64 -21.26
N LYS A 4 -12.03 2.43 -21.22
CA LYS A 4 -13.24 2.09 -20.46
C LYS A 4 -12.89 1.68 -19.03
N VAL A 5 -13.89 1.72 -18.15
CA VAL A 5 -13.78 1.31 -16.74
C VAL A 5 -13.10 -0.05 -16.56
N ALA A 6 -13.41 -1.05 -17.40
CA ALA A 6 -12.84 -2.38 -17.29
C ALA A 6 -11.33 -2.40 -17.58
N GLU A 7 -10.86 -1.61 -18.55
CA GLU A 7 -9.45 -1.51 -18.93
C GLU A 7 -8.66 -0.80 -17.83
N VAL A 8 -9.18 0.32 -17.34
CA VAL A 8 -8.56 1.08 -16.24
C VAL A 8 -8.52 0.26 -14.95
N ALA A 9 -9.61 -0.45 -14.61
CA ALA A 9 -9.63 -1.31 -13.43
C ALA A 9 -8.55 -2.40 -13.51
N LYS A 10 -8.38 -3.03 -14.68
CA LYS A 10 -7.30 -3.99 -14.92
C LYS A 10 -5.91 -3.36 -14.74
N MET A 11 -5.69 -2.16 -15.27
CA MET A 11 -4.41 -1.44 -15.13
C MET A 11 -4.12 -1.05 -13.68
N MET A 12 -5.15 -0.75 -12.90
CA MET A 12 -5.04 -0.45 -11.46
C MET A 12 -4.92 -1.71 -10.58
N GLY A 13 -5.12 -2.91 -11.14
CA GLY A 13 -5.13 -4.15 -10.37
C GLY A 13 -6.36 -4.31 -9.46
N VAL A 14 -7.48 -3.67 -9.80
CA VAL A 14 -8.73 -3.72 -9.03
C VAL A 14 -9.87 -4.31 -9.85
N LEU A 15 -10.94 -4.74 -9.17
CA LEU A 15 -12.15 -5.18 -9.85
C LEU A 15 -12.86 -3.96 -10.49
N PRO A 16 -13.54 -4.13 -11.65
CA PRO A 16 -14.36 -3.06 -12.22
C PRO A 16 -15.42 -2.52 -11.26
N SER A 17 -15.96 -3.37 -10.36
CA SER A 17 -16.88 -2.96 -9.30
C SER A 17 -16.22 -2.00 -8.30
N THR A 18 -14.96 -2.22 -7.94
CA THR A 18 -14.18 -1.35 -7.06
C THR A 18 -13.96 0.03 -7.69
N LEU A 19 -13.63 0.09 -8.99
CA LEU A 19 -13.48 1.37 -9.67
C LEU A 19 -14.82 2.12 -9.78
N ARG A 20 -15.93 1.40 -9.99
CA ARG A 20 -17.28 1.98 -9.94
C ARG A 20 -17.63 2.51 -8.55
N TYR A 21 -17.24 1.79 -7.50
CA TYR A 21 -17.41 2.25 -6.13
C TYR A 21 -16.64 3.56 -5.88
N TYR A 22 -15.40 3.69 -6.38
CA TYR A 22 -14.65 4.95 -6.30
C TYR A 22 -15.35 6.09 -7.04
N ASP A 23 -15.97 5.82 -8.19
CA ASP A 23 -16.79 6.80 -8.92
C ASP A 23 -18.00 7.24 -8.07
N GLN A 24 -18.71 6.29 -7.47
CA GLN A 24 -19.89 6.56 -6.61
C GLN A 24 -19.53 7.37 -5.36
N GLU A 25 -18.38 7.11 -4.76
CA GLU A 25 -17.87 7.87 -3.61
C GLU A 25 -17.37 9.27 -3.99
N GLY A 26 -17.27 9.59 -5.29
CA GLY A 26 -16.85 10.88 -5.82
C GLY A 26 -15.34 11.04 -5.96
N LEU A 27 -14.57 9.94 -5.99
CA LEU A 27 -13.10 9.98 -6.04
C LEU A 27 -12.53 10.22 -7.44
N LEU A 28 -13.39 10.23 -8.45
CA LEU A 28 -13.02 10.39 -9.88
C LEU A 28 -13.68 11.66 -10.43
N PRO A 29 -13.24 12.85 -9.97
CA PRO A 29 -13.79 14.10 -10.47
C PRO A 29 -13.43 14.26 -11.95
N ASN A 30 -14.32 14.92 -12.71
CA ASN A 30 -14.05 15.39 -14.07
C ASN A 30 -13.82 14.33 -15.18
N ILE A 31 -14.00 13.03 -14.89
CA ILE A 31 -13.91 12.00 -15.93
C ILE A 31 -15.05 12.16 -16.95
N LYS A 32 -14.77 12.09 -18.25
CA LYS A 32 -15.81 12.24 -19.28
C LYS A 32 -16.80 11.08 -19.27
N ARG A 33 -18.01 11.34 -19.78
CA ARG A 33 -19.02 10.31 -20.03
C ARG A 33 -19.43 10.32 -21.50
N VAL A 34 -19.42 9.15 -22.14
CA VAL A 34 -19.92 8.94 -23.50
C VAL A 34 -21.04 7.91 -23.41
N ASN A 35 -22.25 8.27 -23.86
CA ASN A 35 -23.45 7.43 -23.74
C ASN A 35 -23.69 6.94 -22.29
N GLY A 36 -23.46 7.81 -21.31
CA GLY A 36 -23.61 7.51 -19.88
C GLY A 36 -22.47 6.70 -19.24
N ILE A 37 -21.51 6.21 -20.04
CA ILE A 37 -20.38 5.38 -19.58
C ILE A 37 -19.14 6.26 -19.36
N ARG A 38 -18.45 6.09 -18.23
CA ARG A 38 -17.17 6.76 -17.96
C ARG A 38 -16.11 6.35 -18.98
N VAL A 39 -15.44 7.34 -19.56
CA VAL A 39 -14.33 7.19 -20.49
C VAL A 39 -13.15 7.99 -19.94
N PHE A 40 -12.02 7.32 -19.79
CA PHE A 40 -10.79 7.87 -19.25
C PHE A 40 -9.82 8.21 -20.38
N GLU A 41 -9.10 9.31 -20.26
CA GLU A 41 -8.05 9.73 -21.18
C GLU A 41 -6.69 9.69 -20.50
N ASP A 42 -5.60 9.80 -21.27
CA ASP A 42 -4.23 9.70 -20.74
C ASP A 42 -3.96 10.71 -19.60
N GLU A 43 -4.62 11.86 -19.64
CA GLU A 43 -4.49 12.91 -18.61
C GLU A 43 -5.05 12.45 -17.25
N ASP A 44 -6.09 11.62 -17.26
CA ASP A 44 -6.72 11.08 -16.04
C ASP A 44 -5.80 10.10 -15.30
N PHE A 45 -4.81 9.51 -15.98
CA PHE A 45 -3.90 8.54 -15.37
C PHE A 45 -3.02 9.14 -14.30
N LYS A 46 -2.69 10.44 -14.39
CA LYS A 46 -1.97 11.15 -13.33
C LYS A 46 -2.78 11.11 -12.03
N TRP A 47 -4.07 11.37 -12.12
CA TRP A 47 -4.99 11.32 -10.99
C TRP A 47 -5.17 9.89 -10.46
N LEU A 48 -5.43 8.94 -11.36
CA LEU A 48 -5.64 7.53 -11.01
C LEU A 48 -4.42 6.93 -10.30
N ARG A 49 -3.20 7.30 -10.69
CA ARG A 49 -1.97 6.90 -9.99
C ARG A 49 -1.93 7.38 -8.54
N VAL A 50 -2.27 8.65 -8.30
CA VAL A 50 -2.31 9.20 -6.93
C VAL A 50 -3.40 8.52 -6.13
N LEU A 51 -4.60 8.37 -6.69
CA LEU A 51 -5.71 7.67 -6.05
C LEU A 51 -5.32 6.23 -5.66
N ASN A 52 -4.70 5.49 -6.59
CA ASN A 52 -4.23 4.13 -6.34
C ASN A 52 -3.18 4.09 -5.21
N CYS A 53 -2.23 5.03 -5.22
CA CYS A 53 -1.20 5.15 -4.19
C CYS A 53 -1.83 5.39 -2.81
N LEU A 54 -2.69 6.40 -2.68
CA LEU A 54 -3.34 6.73 -1.40
C LEU A 54 -4.16 5.54 -0.89
N LYS A 55 -4.87 4.85 -1.78
CA LYS A 55 -5.70 3.71 -1.41
C LYS A 55 -4.89 2.50 -0.97
N ASN A 56 -3.84 2.15 -1.72
CA ASN A 56 -3.00 0.98 -1.44
C ASN A 56 -2.06 1.19 -0.25
N THR A 57 -1.92 2.43 0.21
CA THR A 57 -1.19 2.78 1.44
C THR A 57 -2.14 2.98 2.63
N ASN A 58 -3.32 2.34 2.56
CA ASN A 58 -4.35 2.29 3.59
C ASN A 58 -4.94 3.63 4.02
N MET A 59 -4.93 4.65 3.15
CA MET A 59 -5.69 5.87 3.45
C MET A 59 -7.21 5.57 3.43
N PRO A 60 -7.96 5.96 4.47
CA PRO A 60 -9.41 5.79 4.48
C PRO A 60 -10.09 6.55 3.33
N ILE A 61 -11.12 5.94 2.73
CA ILE A 61 -11.89 6.54 1.61
C ILE A 61 -12.37 7.96 1.94
N LYS A 62 -12.79 8.21 3.20
CA LYS A 62 -13.20 9.56 3.66
C LYS A 62 -12.07 10.59 3.58
N LYS A 63 -10.83 10.22 3.92
CA LYS A 63 -9.66 11.12 3.79
C LYS A 63 -9.29 11.34 2.33
N ILE A 64 -9.36 10.29 1.50
CA ILE A 64 -9.15 10.42 0.06
C ILE A 64 -10.19 11.37 -0.55
N LYS A 65 -11.46 11.25 -0.17
CA LYS A 65 -12.54 12.16 -0.58
C LYS A 65 -12.22 13.61 -0.21
N ARG A 66 -11.80 13.88 1.02
CA ARG A 66 -11.35 15.23 1.42
C ARG A 66 -10.22 15.75 0.53
N TYR A 67 -9.24 14.91 0.19
CA TYR A 67 -8.18 15.29 -0.75
C TYR A 67 -8.73 15.63 -2.15
N VAL A 68 -9.73 14.88 -2.62
CA VAL A 68 -10.43 15.15 -3.89
C VAL A 68 -11.14 16.49 -3.85
N ASP A 69 -11.95 16.74 -2.82
CA ASP A 69 -12.71 17.98 -2.65
C ASP A 69 -11.76 19.20 -2.65
N LEU A 70 -10.66 19.11 -1.89
CA LEU A 70 -9.62 20.15 -1.89
C LEU A 70 -9.00 20.36 -3.26
N ALA A 71 -8.74 19.29 -4.02
CA ALA A 71 -8.17 19.41 -5.36
C ALA A 71 -9.13 20.10 -6.33
N GLN A 72 -10.45 19.94 -6.16
CA GLN A 72 -11.46 20.64 -6.96
C GLN A 72 -11.54 22.14 -6.62
N GLU A 73 -11.25 22.54 -5.39
CA GLU A 73 -11.17 23.96 -4.97
C GLU A 73 -9.94 24.70 -5.56
N GLY A 74 -9.01 23.98 -6.22
CA GLY A 74 -7.88 24.57 -6.92
C GLY A 74 -6.80 25.11 -5.97
N ASP A 75 -6.11 26.17 -6.38
CA ASP A 75 -4.85 26.59 -5.76
C ASP A 75 -4.99 27.14 -4.33
N ALA A 76 -6.21 27.55 -3.94
CA ALA A 76 -6.52 28.00 -2.59
C ALA A 76 -6.21 26.95 -1.50
N THR A 77 -6.24 25.66 -1.87
CA THR A 77 -6.09 24.54 -0.92
C THR A 77 -4.73 23.85 -0.98
N LEU A 78 -3.75 24.39 -1.71
CA LEU A 78 -2.44 23.74 -1.91
C LEU A 78 -1.77 23.35 -0.58
N LYS A 79 -1.88 24.20 0.44
CA LYS A 79 -1.32 23.95 1.77
C LYS A 79 -1.99 22.75 2.47
N GLU A 80 -3.32 22.67 2.42
CA GLU A 80 -4.08 21.55 3.01
C GLU A 80 -3.78 20.23 2.28
N ARG A 81 -3.71 20.27 0.94
CA ARG A 81 -3.32 19.12 0.13
C ARG A 81 -1.90 18.65 0.46
N GLN A 82 -0.95 19.57 0.57
CA GLN A 82 0.43 19.24 0.96
C GLN A 82 0.47 18.56 2.34
N GLN A 83 -0.28 19.09 3.32
CA GLN A 83 -0.33 18.51 4.66
C GLN A 83 -0.85 17.06 4.63
N LEU A 84 -1.94 16.78 3.91
CA LEU A 84 -2.48 15.42 3.77
C LEU A 84 -1.46 14.45 3.16
N ILE A 85 -0.68 14.90 2.17
CA ILE A 85 0.37 14.09 1.55
C ILE A 85 1.55 13.88 2.51
N GLN A 86 1.92 14.87 3.33
CA GLN A 86 2.96 14.73 4.35
C GLN A 86 2.54 13.74 5.44
N GLU A 87 1.31 13.82 5.93
CA GLU A 87 0.75 12.85 6.87
C GLU A 87 0.78 11.43 6.28
N GLN A 88 0.37 11.28 5.02
CA GLN A 88 0.39 9.99 4.36
C GLN A 88 1.81 9.46 4.15
N LYS A 89 2.77 10.32 3.82
CA LYS A 89 4.18 9.96 3.74
C LYS A 89 4.66 9.39 5.08
N GLN A 90 4.34 10.03 6.20
CA GLN A 90 4.73 9.54 7.52
C GLN A 90 4.12 8.15 7.80
N ASN A 91 2.83 7.98 7.52
CA ASN A 91 2.15 6.67 7.68
C ASN A 91 2.83 5.57 6.86
N ILE A 92 3.30 5.87 5.64
CA ILE A 92 4.02 4.92 4.79
C ILE A 92 5.38 4.58 5.39
N LEU A 93 6.13 5.58 5.88
CA LEU A 93 7.42 5.35 6.52
C LEU A 93 7.28 4.46 7.77
N ASP A 94 6.24 4.68 8.57
CA ASP A 94 5.96 3.85 9.75
C ASP A 94 5.59 2.41 9.37
N GLN A 95 4.79 2.23 8.30
CA GLN A 95 4.49 0.91 7.75
C GLN A 95 5.74 0.21 7.22
N ILE A 96 6.62 0.92 6.51
CA ILE A 96 7.90 0.36 6.02
C ILE A 96 8.73 -0.14 7.20
N LYS A 97 8.88 0.67 8.25
CA LYS A 97 9.62 0.28 9.45
C LYS A 97 9.01 -0.96 10.11
N GLN A 98 7.69 -1.05 10.18
CA GLN A 98 6.98 -2.20 10.73
C GLN A 98 7.19 -3.45 9.86
N PHE A 99 7.10 -3.34 8.54
CA PHE A 99 7.36 -4.46 7.64
C PHE A 99 8.81 -4.91 7.64
N GLN A 100 9.77 -3.98 7.80
CA GLN A 100 11.18 -4.33 8.00
C GLN A 100 11.39 -5.11 9.29
N TYR A 101 10.72 -4.72 10.38
CA TYR A 101 10.72 -5.50 11.61
C TYR A 101 10.17 -6.90 11.37
N TYR A 102 8.98 -7.05 10.78
CA TYR A 102 8.43 -8.38 10.51
C TYR A 102 9.27 -9.21 9.53
N LEU A 103 9.94 -8.58 8.57
CA LEU A 103 10.82 -9.27 7.64
C LEU A 103 11.98 -9.94 8.38
N GLN A 104 12.56 -9.28 9.39
CA GLN A 104 13.63 -9.86 10.20
C GLN A 104 13.20 -11.16 10.90
N GLU A 105 11.98 -11.23 11.42
CA GLU A 105 11.45 -12.46 12.04
C GLU A 105 11.32 -13.59 11.01
N ILE A 106 10.85 -13.26 9.80
CA ILE A 106 10.69 -14.24 8.73
C ILE A 106 12.05 -14.72 8.21
N GLU A 107 13.02 -13.81 8.06
CA GLU A 107 14.41 -14.13 7.68
C GLU A 107 15.06 -15.05 8.72
N TYR A 108 14.86 -14.75 10.01
CA TYR A 108 15.31 -15.63 11.09
C TYR A 108 14.68 -17.02 11.00
N LYS A 109 13.36 -17.12 10.78
CA LYS A 109 12.70 -18.42 10.62
C LYS A 109 13.18 -19.18 9.38
N GLU A 110 13.47 -18.49 8.29
CA GLU A 110 14.07 -19.10 7.09
C GLU A 110 15.46 -19.68 7.41
N TRP A 111 16.31 -18.92 8.10
CA TRP A 111 17.61 -19.40 8.57
C TRP A 111 17.46 -20.61 9.53
N TYR A 112 16.57 -20.50 10.51
CA TYR A 112 16.32 -21.56 11.50
C TYR A 112 15.97 -22.88 10.82
N TYR A 113 15.00 -22.86 9.90
CA TYR A 113 14.60 -24.07 9.19
C TYR A 113 15.70 -24.59 8.25
N LYS A 114 16.49 -23.70 7.65
CA LYS A 114 17.65 -24.10 6.84
C LYS A 114 18.67 -24.89 7.67
N GLU A 115 18.99 -24.44 8.88
CA GLU A 115 19.92 -25.15 9.76
C GLU A 115 19.30 -26.42 10.35
N ALA A 116 18.03 -26.40 10.73
CA ALA A 116 17.33 -27.59 11.22
C ALA A 116 17.26 -28.71 10.16
N ILE A 117 17.04 -28.36 8.90
CA ILE A 117 17.10 -29.31 7.76
C ILE A 117 18.49 -29.91 7.64
N LYS A 118 19.57 -29.10 7.73
CA LYS A 118 20.95 -29.60 7.68
C LYS A 118 21.28 -30.53 8.84
N ALA A 119 20.80 -30.21 10.04
CA ALA A 119 21.00 -30.99 11.25
C ALA A 119 20.08 -32.23 11.33
N GLY A 120 19.06 -32.32 10.47
CA GLY A 120 18.06 -33.39 10.47
C GLY A 120 17.11 -33.38 11.66
N SER A 121 17.17 -32.36 12.53
CA SER A 121 16.25 -32.17 13.65
C SER A 121 16.24 -30.73 14.13
N GLU A 122 15.09 -30.25 14.59
CA GLU A 122 14.98 -28.95 15.26
C GLU A 122 15.65 -28.94 16.64
N LYS A 123 15.68 -30.09 17.32
CA LYS A 123 16.28 -30.22 18.66
C LYS A 123 17.75 -29.79 18.66
N ALA A 124 18.49 -30.13 17.61
CA ALA A 124 19.88 -29.72 17.44
C ALA A 124 20.08 -28.20 17.30
N ILE A 125 19.04 -27.46 16.93
CA ILE A 125 19.06 -26.00 16.79
C ILE A 125 18.55 -25.30 18.06
N TYR A 126 17.55 -25.87 18.74
CA TYR A 126 17.09 -25.37 20.05
C TYR A 126 18.24 -25.28 21.07
N ASP A 127 19.16 -26.25 21.06
CA ASP A 127 20.31 -26.25 21.97
C ASP A 127 21.33 -25.13 21.66
N LEU A 128 21.23 -24.48 20.49
CA LEU A 128 22.11 -23.40 20.02
C LEU A 128 21.52 -22.00 20.23
N ILE A 129 20.22 -21.90 20.55
CA ILE A 129 19.52 -20.62 20.72
C ILE A 129 19.28 -20.38 22.21
N PRO A 130 19.67 -19.23 22.76
CA PRO A 130 19.37 -18.88 24.15
C PRO A 130 17.86 -18.84 24.40
N ASP A 131 17.38 -19.53 25.43
CA ASP A 131 15.99 -19.46 25.90
C ASP A 131 15.75 -18.10 26.57
N ILE A 132 15.52 -17.07 25.75
CA ILE A 132 15.22 -15.71 26.18
C ILE A 132 13.74 -15.46 25.88
N ALA A 133 12.91 -15.52 26.92
CA ALA A 133 11.47 -15.22 26.82
C ALA A 133 11.23 -13.71 26.61
N THR A 134 11.47 -13.22 25.40
CA THR A 134 11.19 -11.84 24.98
C THR A 134 10.33 -11.80 23.72
N PHE A 135 9.68 -10.65 23.48
CA PHE A 135 9.00 -10.36 22.22
C PHE A 135 9.91 -9.70 21.18
N GLU A 136 11.22 -9.61 21.48
CA GLU A 136 12.21 -9.12 20.53
C GLU A 136 12.52 -10.21 19.50
N ILE A 137 12.77 -9.80 18.26
CA ILE A 137 13.10 -10.72 17.17
C ILE A 137 14.49 -11.29 17.41
N ASP A 138 14.58 -12.62 17.37
CA ASP A 138 15.85 -13.33 17.41
C ASP A 138 16.71 -12.94 16.20
N LYS A 139 18.00 -12.68 16.45
CA LYS A 139 18.94 -12.36 15.39
C LYS A 139 19.51 -13.63 14.79
N ILE A 140 19.66 -13.65 13.47
CA ILE A 140 20.43 -14.69 12.79
C ILE A 140 21.87 -14.69 13.34
N PRO A 141 22.37 -15.81 13.88
CA PRO A 141 23.75 -15.89 14.36
C PRO A 141 24.75 -15.64 13.23
N ASN A 142 25.73 -14.77 13.47
CA ASN A 142 26.83 -14.40 12.56
C ASN A 142 26.46 -13.56 11.33
N GLU A 143 25.34 -12.86 11.32
CA GLU A 143 25.14 -11.73 10.41
C GLU A 143 25.67 -10.44 11.08
N GLU A 144 26.93 -10.10 10.77
CA GLU A 144 27.49 -8.74 10.94
C GLU A 144 26.93 -7.78 9.88
#